data_AF-T0ZI11-F1
#
_entry.id   AF-T0ZI11-F1
#
_cell.length_a   1.000
_cell.length_b   1.000
_cell.length_c   1.000
_cell.angle_alpha   90.00
_cell.angle_beta   90.00
_cell.angle_gamma   90.00
#
_symmetry.space_group_name_H-M   'P 1'
#
loop_
_entity.id
_entity.type
_entity.pdbx_description
1 polymer ?
#
loop_
_entity_poly.entity_id
_entity_poly.type
_entity_poly.pdbx_seq_one_letter_code
_entity_poly.pdbx_strand_id
1 'polypeptide(L)'
;MGLETRPYRRAVSVQRCLRAGGKHNDLENVGYTARHHTFFEMLGNFSFGDYFKEEAITLAWRYLTNTLALDPERLWVTIHPDDEAAYAIWTRVIGLPKSRLRRIPGDDNFWSMGETGPCGPSSEIFFDHGPRAAGGPPGSDTASGDRYVEIWNLVFMQFNRNESGALTP
;
A
#
# COMPACT_ATOMS: atom_id res chain seq x y z
N MET A 1 -6.38 -1.78 17.55
CA MET A 1 -6.33 -2.22 18.96
C MET A 1 -7.57 -1.84 19.77
N GLY A 2 -8.28 -0.75 19.48
CA GLY A 2 -9.54 -0.43 20.19
C GLY A 2 -9.40 -0.05 21.67
N LEU A 3 -8.16 0.13 22.16
CA LEU A 3 -7.85 0.50 23.54
C LEU A 3 -8.21 1.96 23.86
N GLU A 4 -8.19 2.83 22.85
CA GLU A 4 -8.59 4.22 22.94
C GLU A 4 -9.74 4.50 21.97
N THR A 5 -10.64 5.39 22.37
CA THR A 5 -11.68 5.93 21.48
C THR A 5 -11.38 7.40 21.20
N ARG A 6 -11.71 7.84 19.98
CA ARG A 6 -11.58 9.22 19.53
C ARG A 6 -12.98 9.77 19.22
N PRO A 7 -13.19 11.10 19.30
CA PRO A 7 -14.48 11.70 18.93
C PRO A 7 -14.79 11.59 17.42
N TYR A 8 -13.81 11.20 16.61
CA TYR A 8 -13.91 10.98 15.18
C TYR A 8 -13.68 9.51 14.83
N ARG A 9 -14.33 9.03 13.76
CA ARG A 9 -14.16 7.67 13.22
C ARG A 9 -13.31 7.62 11.94
N ARG A 10 -12.97 8.78 11.40
CA ARG A 10 -12.11 8.95 10.23
C ARG A 10 -11.11 10.06 10.48
N ALA A 11 -9.91 9.93 9.95
CA ALA A 11 -8.86 10.94 10.06
C ALA A 11 -7.99 10.99 8.80
N VAL A 12 -7.28 12.10 8.62
CA VAL A 12 -6.21 12.25 7.64
C VAL A 12 -4.99 12.88 8.31
N SER A 13 -3.79 12.55 7.85
CA SER A 13 -2.56 13.20 8.31
C SER A 13 -1.50 13.24 7.22
N VAL A 14 -0.53 14.15 7.41
CA VAL A 14 0.75 14.15 6.73
C VAL A 14 1.80 13.87 7.80
N GLN A 15 2.22 12.61 7.89
CA GLN A 15 3.10 12.14 8.95
C GLN A 15 4.55 12.27 8.52
N ARG A 16 5.37 12.93 9.34
CA ARG A 16 6.82 12.90 9.17
C ARG A 16 7.36 11.54 9.61
N CYS A 17 8.05 10.85 8.73
CA CYS A 17 8.58 9.50 8.92
C CYS A 17 10.11 9.51 8.83
N LEU A 18 10.76 8.70 9.67
CA LEU A 18 12.20 8.44 9.61
C LEU A 18 12.43 6.92 9.56
N ARG A 19 12.99 6.42 8.46
CA ARG A 19 13.35 5.00 8.22
C ARG A 19 14.86 4.85 8.11
N ALA A 20 15.53 4.88 9.25
CA ALA A 20 16.99 4.77 9.36
C ALA A 20 17.43 3.66 10.35
N GLY A 21 16.53 2.73 10.67
CA GLY A 21 16.80 1.63 11.60
C GLY A 21 15.55 0.82 11.96
N GLY A 22 15.75 -0.35 12.57
CA GLY A 22 14.67 -1.28 12.91
C GLY A 22 14.11 -2.01 11.69
N LYS A 23 12.82 -2.39 11.74
CA LYS A 23 12.15 -3.19 10.70
C LYS A 23 12.09 -2.50 9.33
N HIS A 24 11.88 -1.19 9.30
CA HIS A 24 11.83 -0.40 8.08
C HIS A 24 13.06 0.51 8.03
N ASN A 25 14.09 0.05 7.31
CA ASN A 25 15.36 0.75 7.20
C ASN A 25 15.75 0.95 5.73
N ASP A 26 15.77 2.22 5.32
CA ASP A 26 16.10 2.62 3.95
C ASP A 26 17.50 3.25 3.83
N LEU A 27 18.30 3.24 4.90
CA LEU A 27 19.59 3.95 4.97
C LEU A 27 20.54 3.56 3.84
N GLU A 28 20.69 2.27 3.55
CA GLU A 28 21.58 1.75 2.51
C GLU A 28 21.03 1.94 1.08
N ASN A 29 19.74 2.28 0.94
CA ASN A 29 19.10 2.48 -0.37
C ASN A 29 19.22 3.94 -0.86
N VAL A 30 19.48 4.88 0.06
CA VAL A 30 19.57 6.31 -0.26
C VAL A 30 20.78 6.58 -1.15
N GLY A 31 20.53 7.24 -2.29
CA GLY A 31 21.55 7.55 -3.30
C GLY A 31 21.75 6.46 -4.37
N TYR A 32 21.18 5.28 -4.19
CA TYR A 32 21.25 4.16 -5.16
C TYR A 32 19.96 3.95 -5.95
N THR A 33 18.85 4.48 -5.47
CA THR A 33 17.53 4.35 -6.10
C THR A 33 16.87 5.72 -6.20
N ALA A 34 15.93 5.89 -7.13
CA ALA A 34 15.24 7.17 -7.30
C ALA A 34 14.11 7.43 -6.28
N ARG A 35 13.80 6.44 -5.42
CA ARG A 35 12.56 6.40 -4.63
C ARG A 35 12.73 6.32 -3.11
N HIS A 36 13.93 6.07 -2.61
CA HIS A 36 14.16 5.87 -1.17
C HIS A 36 14.76 7.11 -0.50
N HIS A 37 14.21 7.45 0.67
CA HIS A 37 14.69 8.49 1.57
C HIS A 37 14.73 7.95 3.00
N THR A 38 15.63 8.47 3.84
CA THR A 38 15.57 8.21 5.28
C THR A 38 14.45 9.02 5.93
N PHE A 39 14.34 10.31 5.62
CA PHE A 39 13.26 11.18 6.08
C PHE A 39 12.29 11.50 4.93
N PHE A 40 10.99 11.30 5.16
CA PHE A 40 9.95 11.60 4.18
C PHE A 40 8.61 11.88 4.87
N GLU A 41 7.63 12.34 4.10
CA GLU A 41 6.26 12.53 4.57
C GLU A 41 5.34 11.45 4.01
N MET A 42 4.55 10.83 4.89
CA MET A 42 3.56 9.83 4.53
C MET A 42 2.16 10.45 4.66
N LEU A 43 1.47 10.59 3.53
CA LEU A 43 0.09 11.00 3.49
C LEU A 43 -0.79 9.78 3.80
N GLY A 44 -1.72 9.93 4.74
CA GLY A 44 -2.59 8.82 5.16
C GLY A 44 -4.02 9.25 5.41
N ASN A 45 -4.97 8.39 5.03
CA ASN A 45 -6.35 8.42 5.48
C ASN A 45 -6.66 7.17 6.31
N PHE A 46 -7.35 7.35 7.43
CA PHE A 46 -7.56 6.32 8.43
C PHE A 46 -9.04 6.14 8.70
N SER A 47 -9.48 4.89 8.70
CA SER A 47 -10.83 4.49 9.11
C SER A 47 -10.75 3.69 10.40
N PHE A 48 -11.49 4.13 11.43
CA PHE A 48 -11.57 3.49 12.73
C PHE A 48 -12.96 2.87 12.90
N GLY A 49 -13.18 1.73 12.24
CA GLY A 49 -14.48 1.04 12.23
C GLY A 49 -15.58 1.84 11.51
N ASP A 50 -15.20 2.68 10.55
CA ASP A 50 -16.11 3.46 9.70
C ASP A 50 -16.31 2.71 8.36
N TYR A 51 -15.48 3.02 7.37
CA TYR A 51 -15.44 2.34 6.08
C TYR A 51 -14.35 1.28 5.98
N PHE A 52 -14.44 0.38 5.00
CA PHE A 52 -13.46 -0.70 4.79
C PHE A 52 -12.95 -0.73 3.34
N LYS A 53 -12.65 -1.92 2.80
CA LYS A 53 -11.96 -2.10 1.51
C LYS A 53 -12.55 -1.31 0.35
N GLU A 54 -13.85 -1.41 0.10
CA GLU A 54 -14.48 -0.84 -1.10
C GLU A 54 -14.36 0.69 -1.14
N GLU A 55 -14.72 1.36 -0.05
CA GLU A 55 -14.61 2.82 0.04
C GLU A 55 -13.15 3.26 0.09
N ALA A 56 -12.26 2.53 0.80
CA ALA A 56 -10.84 2.87 0.85
C ALA A 56 -10.20 2.86 -0.55
N ILE A 57 -10.45 1.80 -1.33
CA ILE A 57 -9.98 1.67 -2.72
C ILE A 57 -10.59 2.77 -3.60
N THR A 58 -11.90 3.02 -3.48
CA THR A 58 -12.60 4.04 -4.27
C THR A 58 -12.08 5.45 -3.98
N LEU A 59 -11.83 5.79 -2.71
CA LEU A 59 -11.28 7.08 -2.31
C LEU A 59 -9.87 7.28 -2.87
N ALA A 60 -9.00 6.28 -2.74
CA ALA A 60 -7.64 6.34 -3.26
C ALA A 60 -7.63 6.50 -4.79
N TRP A 61 -8.40 5.66 -5.49
CA TRP A 61 -8.50 5.71 -6.95
C TRP A 61 -9.02 7.07 -7.44
N ARG A 62 -10.10 7.57 -6.84
CA ARG A 62 -10.68 8.88 -7.17
C ARG A 62 -9.69 10.01 -6.93
N TYR A 63 -8.94 9.98 -5.82
CA TYR A 63 -7.95 11.01 -5.55
C TYR A 63 -6.84 11.01 -6.61
N LEU A 64 -6.29 9.83 -6.94
CA LEU A 64 -5.23 9.71 -7.94
C LEU A 64 -5.69 10.11 -9.35
N THR A 65 -6.85 9.62 -9.78
CA THR A 65 -7.30 9.77 -11.18
C THR A 65 -8.11 11.03 -11.44
N ASN A 66 -8.91 11.50 -10.48
CA ASN A 66 -9.76 12.68 -10.67
C ASN A 66 -9.13 13.95 -10.08
N THR A 67 -8.56 13.87 -8.87
CA THR A 67 -7.98 15.05 -8.20
C THR A 67 -6.57 15.35 -8.70
N LEU A 68 -5.70 14.35 -8.72
CA LEU A 68 -4.33 14.51 -9.24
C LEU A 68 -4.24 14.36 -10.76
N ALA A 69 -5.34 13.94 -11.40
CA ALA A 69 -5.43 13.75 -12.85
C ALA A 69 -4.34 12.83 -13.41
N LEU A 70 -3.92 11.81 -12.64
CA LEU A 70 -3.00 10.79 -13.15
C LEU A 70 -3.70 9.93 -14.20
N ASP A 71 -2.96 9.59 -15.26
CA ASP A 71 -3.43 8.70 -16.31
C ASP A 71 -3.72 7.29 -15.74
N PRO A 72 -4.99 6.84 -15.73
CA PRO A 72 -5.37 5.52 -15.22
C PRO A 72 -4.70 4.35 -15.95
N GLU A 73 -4.28 4.53 -17.21
CA GLU A 73 -3.62 3.49 -17.99
C GLU A 73 -2.20 3.18 -17.50
N ARG A 74 -1.61 4.10 -16.73
CA ARG A 74 -0.29 3.97 -16.12
C ARG A 74 -0.34 3.42 -14.70
N LEU A 75 -1.53 3.20 -14.15
CA LEU A 75 -1.71 2.69 -12.80
C LEU A 75 -1.81 1.16 -12.79
N TRP A 76 -1.03 0.57 -11.89
CA TRP A 76 -0.96 -0.86 -11.63
C TRP A 76 -1.29 -1.13 -10.16
N VAL A 77 -1.80 -2.31 -9.87
CA VAL A 77 -2.21 -2.67 -8.52
C VAL A 77 -1.69 -4.04 -8.13
N THR A 78 -1.25 -4.16 -6.88
CA THR A 78 -0.98 -5.45 -6.23
C THR A 78 -2.01 -5.73 -5.14
N ILE A 79 -2.24 -7.01 -4.87
CA ILE A 79 -3.08 -7.47 -3.75
C ILE A 79 -2.44 -8.70 -3.10
N HIS A 80 -2.78 -8.91 -1.83
CA HIS A 80 -2.49 -10.17 -1.14
C HIS A 80 -3.12 -11.36 -1.91
N PRO A 81 -2.42 -12.52 -2.03
CA PRO A 81 -2.86 -13.63 -2.89
C PRO A 81 -4.26 -14.14 -2.59
N ASP A 82 -4.63 -14.18 -1.32
CA ASP A 82 -5.93 -14.70 -0.86
C ASP A 82 -7.02 -13.63 -0.72
N ASP A 83 -6.74 -12.37 -1.08
CA ASP A 83 -7.69 -11.27 -0.92
C ASP A 83 -8.66 -11.13 -2.11
N GLU A 84 -9.61 -12.06 -2.20
CA GLU A 84 -10.65 -12.04 -3.23
C GLU A 84 -11.54 -10.80 -3.17
N ALA A 85 -11.72 -10.22 -1.99
CA ALA A 85 -12.52 -9.01 -1.83
C ALA A 85 -11.87 -7.82 -2.54
N ALA A 86 -10.56 -7.60 -2.29
CA ALA A 86 -9.81 -6.55 -2.99
C ALA A 86 -9.77 -6.80 -4.50
N TYR A 87 -9.56 -8.06 -4.93
CA TYR A 87 -9.61 -8.42 -6.35
C TYR A 87 -10.94 -8.04 -7.01
N ALA A 88 -12.06 -8.38 -6.38
CA ALA A 88 -13.39 -8.09 -6.90
C ALA A 88 -13.65 -6.58 -6.97
N ILE A 89 -13.25 -5.81 -5.96
CA ILE A 89 -13.42 -4.35 -5.94
C ILE A 89 -12.62 -3.73 -7.10
N TRP A 90 -11.33 -4.05 -7.22
CA TRP A 90 -10.51 -3.50 -8.30
C TRP A 90 -11.01 -3.85 -9.70
N THR A 91 -11.43 -5.09 -9.92
CA THR A 91 -11.83 -5.54 -11.27
C THR A 91 -13.27 -5.19 -11.62
N ARG A 92 -14.19 -5.10 -10.65
CA ARG A 92 -15.64 -4.91 -10.91
C ARG A 92 -16.13 -3.52 -10.55
N VAL A 93 -15.68 -2.96 -9.44
CA VAL A 93 -16.11 -1.64 -8.97
C VAL A 93 -15.28 -0.54 -9.63
N ILE A 94 -13.95 -0.68 -9.59
CA ILE A 94 -13.04 0.27 -10.25
C ILE A 94 -12.93 0.02 -11.75
N GLY A 95 -13.04 -1.25 -12.18
CA GLY A 95 -12.90 -1.62 -13.59
C GLY A 95 -11.45 -1.68 -14.07
N LEU A 96 -10.49 -1.89 -13.17
CA LEU A 96 -9.08 -2.04 -13.53
C LEU A 96 -8.90 -3.32 -14.37
N PRO A 97 -8.25 -3.24 -15.55
CA PRO A 97 -7.96 -4.42 -16.35
C PRO A 97 -7.14 -5.45 -15.56
N LYS A 98 -7.53 -6.72 -15.66
CA LYS A 98 -6.87 -7.84 -14.95
C LYS A 98 -5.37 -7.95 -15.28
N SER A 99 -4.94 -7.49 -16.45
CA SER A 99 -3.53 -7.48 -16.86
C SER A 99 -2.67 -6.52 -16.04
N ARG A 100 -3.27 -5.51 -15.39
CA ARG A 100 -2.60 -4.54 -14.52
C ARG A 100 -2.81 -4.81 -13.02
N LEU A 101 -3.44 -5.92 -12.67
CA LEU A 101 -3.61 -6.38 -11.30
C LEU A 101 -2.75 -7.63 -11.07
N ARG A 102 -1.89 -7.60 -10.06
CA ARG A 102 -1.03 -8.72 -9.68
C ARG A 102 -1.36 -9.22 -8.27
N ARG A 103 -1.42 -10.53 -8.12
CA ARG A 103 -1.42 -11.19 -6.82
C ARG A 103 0.03 -11.48 -6.48
N ILE A 104 0.57 -10.85 -5.44
CA ILE A 104 1.99 -11.01 -5.08
C ILE A 104 2.10 -12.03 -3.96
N PRO A 105 2.72 -13.20 -4.20
CA PRO A 105 2.96 -14.18 -3.16
C PRO A 105 3.97 -13.67 -2.12
N GLY A 106 3.86 -14.14 -0.89
CA GLY A 106 4.74 -13.74 0.21
C GLY A 106 4.19 -12.57 1.02
N ASP A 107 5.09 -11.85 1.69
CA ASP A 107 4.74 -10.86 2.72
C ASP A 107 4.62 -9.43 2.19
N ASP A 108 4.92 -9.17 0.92
CA ASP A 108 4.90 -7.82 0.34
C ASP A 108 3.52 -7.16 0.49
N ASN A 109 2.45 -7.92 0.23
CA ASN A 109 1.07 -7.47 0.44
C ASN A 109 0.49 -7.87 1.81
N PHE A 110 1.33 -8.10 2.83
CA PHE A 110 0.92 -8.25 4.21
C PHE A 110 1.66 -7.24 5.09
N TRP A 111 1.02 -6.08 5.32
CA TRP A 111 1.64 -5.02 6.08
C TRP A 111 1.56 -5.27 7.59
N SER A 112 2.62 -4.92 8.31
CA SER A 112 2.67 -4.99 9.77
C SER A 112 3.53 -3.86 10.35
N MET A 113 3.04 -3.23 11.42
CA MET A 113 3.69 -2.05 12.02
C MET A 113 5.09 -2.33 12.57
N GLY A 114 5.29 -3.52 13.11
CA GLY A 114 6.54 -3.95 13.72
C GLY A 114 6.60 -5.47 13.82
N GLU A 115 7.38 -5.98 14.76
CA GLU A 115 7.36 -7.40 15.14
C GLU A 115 6.03 -7.77 15.82
N THR A 116 5.43 -6.81 16.52
CA THR A 116 4.10 -6.91 17.15
C THR A 116 3.20 -5.74 16.72
N GLY A 117 1.91 -5.84 17.02
CA GLY A 117 0.94 -4.77 16.80
C GLY A 117 0.01 -4.97 15.59
N PRO A 118 -0.70 -3.90 15.17
CA PRO A 118 -1.67 -3.96 14.08
C PRO A 118 -1.04 -4.39 12.74
N CYS A 119 -1.72 -5.29 12.04
CA CYS A 119 -1.32 -5.81 10.74
C CYS A 119 -2.53 -6.29 9.92
N GLY A 120 -2.30 -6.58 8.65
CA GLY A 120 -3.31 -7.13 7.77
C GLY A 120 -2.89 -7.16 6.30
N PRO A 121 -3.72 -7.79 5.44
CA PRO A 121 -3.51 -7.77 4.01
C PRO A 121 -3.57 -6.33 3.48
N SER A 122 -2.79 -6.05 2.45
CA SER A 122 -2.77 -4.76 1.78
C SER A 122 -3.00 -4.87 0.28
N SER A 123 -3.28 -3.73 -0.33
CA SER A 123 -3.27 -3.53 -1.76
C SER A 123 -2.49 -2.27 -2.08
N GLU A 124 -1.53 -2.36 -2.99
CA GLU A 124 -0.67 -1.23 -3.33
C GLU A 124 -0.94 -0.76 -4.75
N ILE A 125 -0.74 0.54 -4.97
CA ILE A 125 -0.91 1.21 -6.25
C ILE A 125 0.47 1.64 -6.73
N PHE A 126 0.80 1.28 -7.96
CA PHE A 126 2.06 1.59 -8.64
C PHE A 126 1.82 2.50 -9.84
N PHE A 127 2.77 3.38 -10.13
CA PHE A 127 2.76 4.24 -11.30
C PHE A 127 3.87 3.84 -12.28
N ASP A 128 3.53 3.58 -13.55
CA ASP A 128 4.49 3.33 -14.62
C ASP A 128 5.10 4.66 -15.11
N HIS A 129 6.35 4.96 -14.77
CA HIS A 129 7.11 6.12 -15.23
C HIS A 129 7.48 6.07 -16.73
N GLY A 130 7.21 4.96 -17.40
CA GLY A 130 7.41 4.75 -18.83
C GLY A 130 8.74 4.09 -19.17
N PRO A 131 8.95 3.75 -20.46
CA PRO A 131 10.04 2.87 -20.90
C PRO A 131 11.45 3.48 -20.78
N ARG A 132 11.58 4.76 -20.43
CA ARG A 132 12.88 5.40 -20.18
C ARG A 132 13.49 4.99 -18.84
N ALA A 133 12.67 4.56 -17.89
CA ALA A 133 13.13 4.00 -16.63
C ALA A 133 13.29 2.47 -16.77
N ALA A 134 14.31 1.91 -16.14
CA ALA A 134 14.52 0.47 -16.09
C ALA A 134 13.58 -0.19 -15.07
N GLY A 135 13.17 -1.43 -15.35
CA GLY A 135 12.34 -2.23 -14.47
C GLY A 135 11.07 -2.76 -15.13
N GLY A 136 10.56 -3.86 -14.58
CA GLY A 136 9.33 -4.51 -14.99
C GLY A 136 8.18 -4.22 -14.02
N PRO A 137 6.95 -4.61 -14.37
CA PRO A 137 5.80 -4.45 -13.49
C PRO A 137 5.96 -5.22 -12.18
N PRO A 138 5.19 -4.89 -11.12
CA PRO A 138 5.26 -5.60 -9.85
C PRO A 138 5.05 -7.11 -10.04
N GLY A 139 5.80 -7.92 -9.29
CA GLY A 139 5.79 -9.39 -9.39
C GLY A 139 6.58 -9.98 -10.57
N SER A 140 7.30 -9.15 -11.34
CA SER A 140 8.27 -9.62 -12.35
C SER A 140 9.68 -9.71 -11.79
N ASP A 141 10.57 -10.46 -12.45
CA ASP A 141 11.98 -10.61 -12.06
C ASP A 141 12.77 -9.29 -12.04
N THR A 142 12.22 -8.23 -12.66
CA THR A 142 12.83 -6.90 -12.76
C THR A 142 12.02 -5.83 -12.02
N ALA A 143 11.13 -6.22 -11.11
CA ALA A 143 10.26 -5.31 -10.35
C ALA A 143 11.01 -4.36 -9.41
N SER A 144 12.29 -4.63 -9.09
CA SER A 144 13.10 -3.77 -8.22
C SER A 144 13.56 -2.46 -8.88
N GLY A 145 13.37 -2.32 -10.20
CA GLY A 145 13.72 -1.10 -10.95
C GLY A 145 12.84 0.10 -10.62
N ASP A 146 13.21 1.27 -11.15
CA ASP A 146 12.54 2.55 -10.89
C ASP A 146 11.42 2.88 -11.89
N ARG A 147 11.03 1.93 -12.76
CA ARG A 147 9.94 2.16 -13.72
C ARG A 147 8.56 2.12 -13.08
N TYR A 148 8.27 1.11 -12.28
CA TYR A 148 6.97 0.95 -11.62
C TYR A 148 7.15 1.27 -10.14
N VAL A 149 6.84 2.51 -9.78
CA VAL A 149 7.07 3.02 -8.42
C VAL A 149 5.79 2.84 -7.61
N GLU A 150 5.90 2.22 -6.43
CA GLU A 150 4.82 2.19 -5.45
C GLU A 150 4.51 3.62 -5.00
N ILE A 151 3.27 4.06 -5.17
CA ILE A 151 2.83 5.42 -4.81
C ILE A 151 1.85 5.44 -3.64
N TRP A 152 1.18 4.33 -3.34
CA TRP A 152 0.23 4.26 -2.23
C TRP A 152 -0.02 2.82 -1.78
N ASN A 153 0.09 2.58 -0.47
CA ASN A 153 -0.26 1.32 0.18
C ASN A 153 -1.58 1.43 0.96
N LEU A 154 -2.57 0.61 0.61
CA LEU A 154 -3.87 0.52 1.29
C LEU A 154 -3.85 -0.71 2.21
N VAL A 155 -3.65 -0.49 3.51
CA VAL A 155 -3.60 -1.57 4.49
C VAL A 155 -4.98 -1.81 5.10
N PHE A 156 -5.49 -3.03 4.98
CA PHE A 156 -6.76 -3.45 5.56
C PHE A 156 -6.49 -4.11 6.91
N MET A 157 -6.40 -3.29 7.96
CA MET A 157 -6.11 -3.76 9.32
C MET A 157 -7.15 -4.80 9.76
N GLN A 158 -6.68 -6.01 10.05
CA GLN A 158 -7.52 -7.15 10.42
C GLN A 158 -7.05 -7.87 11.67
N PHE A 159 -5.76 -7.76 12.01
CA PHE A 159 -5.16 -8.52 13.08
C PHE A 159 -4.26 -7.64 13.96
N ASN A 160 -4.02 -8.13 15.16
CA ASN A 160 -2.94 -7.74 16.04
C ASN A 160 -1.99 -8.93 16.20
N ARG A 161 -0.71 -8.71 15.91
CA ARG A 161 0.35 -9.71 16.08
C ARG A 161 0.94 -9.60 17.48
N ASN A 162 1.01 -10.70 18.22
CA ASN A 162 1.68 -10.75 19.53
C ASN A 162 3.16 -11.15 19.40
N GLU A 163 3.90 -11.18 20.51
CA GLU A 163 5.33 -11.53 20.55
C GLU A 163 5.63 -12.96 20.08
N SER A 164 4.68 -13.89 20.21
CA SER A 164 4.82 -15.25 19.69
C SER A 164 4.50 -15.38 18.20
N GLY A 165 4.23 -14.25 17.51
CA GLY A 165 3.83 -14.20 16.10
C GLY A 165 2.37 -14.61 15.84
N ALA A 166 1.58 -14.90 16.88
CA ALA A 166 0.19 -15.26 16.72
C ALA A 166 -0.65 -14.05 16.32
N LEU A 167 -1.56 -14.26 15.36
CA LEU A 167 -2.47 -13.24 14.85
C LEU A 167 -3.83 -13.36 15.53
N THR A 168 -4.25 -12.30 16.22
CA THR A 168 -5.58 -12.19 16.82
C THR A 168 -6.38 -11.11 16.10
N PRO A 169 -7.63 -11.37 15.67
CA PRO A 169 -8.52 -10.33 15.16
C PRO A 169 -8.71 -9.16 16.13
#